data_AF-A0AAE0BWI9-F1
#
_entry.id   AF-A0AAE0BWI9-F1
#
_cell.length_a   1.000
_cell.length_b   1.000
_cell.length_c   1.000
_cell.angle_alpha   90.00
_cell.angle_beta   90.00
_cell.angle_gamma   90.00
#
_symmetry.space_group_name_H-M   'P 1'
#
loop_
_entity.id
_entity.type
_entity.pdbx_description
1 polymer ?
#
loop_
_entity_poly.entity_id
_entity_poly.type
_entity_poly.pdbx_seq_one_letter_code
_entity_poly.pdbx_strand_id
1 'polypeptide(L)'
;MVVCAFHSLCLGKITNPIMMALDFLFLPSDPLKRALVGYKQKWHLGVKPVIGIHVRLGNQNPEFNDQKRHTLEQIPLFVQCASHIEEYFHLPNSTRWLVAADSPRGFQEILKYSPPHKVISVQPPVIIHTEKTVGYKARENMLFVFLEQMLLARTDYLILSHSGYGTIASAWGDVKGPFDFKTCNSFVDAASQIDHARERHSIDRIE
;
A
#
# COMPACT_ATOMS: atom_id res chain seq x y z
N MET A 1 -24.83 10.75 -23.72
CA MET A 1 -25.06 9.63 -22.77
C MET A 1 -24.05 9.78 -21.64
N VAL A 2 -24.41 10.55 -20.61
CA VAL A 2 -23.58 10.76 -19.40
C VAL A 2 -24.10 9.76 -18.38
N VAL A 3 -23.49 8.58 -18.35
CA VAL A 3 -23.96 7.47 -17.49
C VAL A 3 -23.05 7.40 -16.26
N CYS A 4 -23.62 7.79 -15.11
CA CYS A 4 -23.24 7.38 -13.75
C CYS A 4 -21.80 7.63 -13.26
N ALA A 5 -21.27 8.86 -13.38
CA ALA A 5 -20.11 9.28 -12.56
C ALA A 5 -20.47 9.65 -11.09
N PHE A 6 -21.77 9.66 -10.75
CA PHE A 6 -22.29 10.27 -9.51
C PHE A 6 -22.93 9.28 -8.51
N HIS A 7 -22.76 7.96 -8.67
CA HIS A 7 -23.37 7.02 -7.71
C HIS A 7 -22.67 7.00 -6.33
N SER A 8 -21.46 7.53 -6.22
CA SER A 8 -20.74 7.65 -4.94
C SER A 8 -21.18 8.87 -4.10
N LEU A 9 -21.82 9.86 -4.72
CA LEU A 9 -22.25 11.10 -4.04
C LEU A 9 -23.55 10.94 -3.24
N CYS A 10 -24.27 9.83 -3.38
CA CYS A 10 -25.55 9.61 -2.71
C CYS A 10 -25.44 8.94 -1.32
N LEU A 11 -24.25 8.56 -0.85
CA LEU A 11 -24.07 7.79 0.41
C LEU A 11 -23.48 8.58 1.58
N GLY A 12 -23.43 9.91 1.53
CA GLY A 12 -23.09 10.74 2.69
C GLY A 12 -21.68 10.56 3.27
N LYS A 13 -20.79 9.85 2.57
CA LYS A 13 -19.37 9.79 2.93
C LYS A 13 -18.67 10.98 2.30
N ILE A 14 -17.95 11.76 3.11
CA ILE A 14 -17.03 12.79 2.63
C ILE A 14 -16.02 12.10 1.71
N THR A 15 -16.16 12.29 0.41
CA THR A 15 -15.24 11.71 -0.57
C THR A 15 -13.99 12.57 -0.65
N ASN A 16 -12.82 11.98 -0.42
CA ASN A 16 -11.53 12.65 -0.59
C ASN A 16 -11.43 13.18 -2.05
N PRO A 17 -11.30 14.50 -2.27
CA PRO A 17 -11.31 15.07 -3.62
C PRO A 17 -10.10 14.63 -4.45
N ILE A 18 -8.98 14.30 -3.81
CA ILE A 18 -7.79 13.75 -4.48
C ILE A 18 -8.09 12.35 -5.01
N MET A 19 -8.72 11.51 -4.20
CA MET A 19 -9.16 10.17 -4.63
C MET A 19 -10.12 10.26 -5.83
N MET A 20 -11.10 11.17 -5.80
CA MET A 20 -12.03 11.37 -6.92
C MET A 20 -11.32 11.82 -8.20
N ALA A 21 -10.36 12.74 -8.07
CA ALA A 21 -9.57 13.19 -9.21
C ALA A 21 -8.73 12.05 -9.79
N LEU A 22 -8.11 11.23 -8.94
CA LEU A 22 -7.34 10.05 -9.37
C LEU A 22 -8.24 9.01 -10.05
N ASP A 23 -9.42 8.71 -9.52
CA ASP A 23 -10.38 7.80 -10.16
C ASP A 23 -10.84 8.30 -11.53
N PHE A 24 -11.04 9.62 -11.68
CA PHE A 24 -11.40 10.23 -12.96
C PHE A 24 -10.24 10.20 -13.97
N LEU A 25 -9.03 10.59 -13.53
CA LEU A 25 -7.84 10.65 -14.39
C LEU A 25 -7.35 9.27 -14.81
N PHE A 26 -7.53 8.26 -13.96
CA PHE A 26 -7.00 6.93 -14.15
C PHE A 26 -8.09 5.86 -14.18
N LEU A 27 -9.12 6.09 -15.01
CA LEU A 27 -10.14 5.08 -15.29
C LEU A 27 -9.48 3.79 -15.83
N PRO A 28 -9.61 2.65 -15.11
CA PRO A 28 -8.90 1.45 -15.50
C PRO A 28 -9.46 0.89 -16.81
N SER A 29 -8.55 0.45 -17.69
CA SER A 29 -8.92 -0.32 -18.88
C SER A 29 -9.55 -1.66 -18.49
N ASP A 30 -10.30 -2.30 -19.39
CA ASP A 30 -10.95 -3.59 -19.08
C ASP A 30 -9.97 -4.69 -18.66
N PRO A 31 -8.78 -4.84 -19.26
CA PRO A 31 -7.76 -5.76 -18.74
C PRO A 31 -7.37 -5.46 -17.29
N LEU A 32 -7.16 -4.18 -16.96
CA LEU A 32 -6.78 -3.76 -15.61
C LEU A 32 -7.92 -3.99 -14.61
N LYS A 33 -9.18 -3.69 -14.98
CA LYS A 33 -10.37 -4.00 -14.17
C LYS A 33 -10.48 -5.49 -13.87
N ARG A 34 -10.31 -6.34 -14.88
CA ARG A 34 -10.36 -7.81 -14.70
C ARG A 34 -9.25 -8.29 -13.77
N ALA A 35 -8.03 -7.79 -13.96
CA ALA A 35 -6.91 -8.12 -13.09
C ALA A 35 -7.18 -7.70 -11.63
N LEU A 36 -7.66 -6.48 -11.40
CA LEU A 36 -8.04 -5.98 -10.08
C LEU A 36 -9.09 -6.87 -9.42
N VAL A 37 -10.17 -7.20 -10.12
CA VAL A 37 -11.22 -8.08 -9.58
C VAL A 37 -10.64 -9.45 -9.23
N GLY A 38 -9.81 -10.04 -10.11
CA GLY A 38 -9.17 -11.32 -9.88
C GLY A 38 -8.31 -11.32 -8.62
N TYR A 39 -7.46 -10.31 -8.44
CA TYR A 39 -6.61 -10.19 -7.24
C TYR A 39 -7.41 -9.87 -5.97
N LYS A 40 -8.43 -9.01 -6.06
CA LYS A 40 -9.33 -8.73 -4.92
C LYS A 40 -10.01 -10.01 -4.44
N GLN A 41 -10.49 -10.86 -5.35
CA GLN A 41 -11.11 -12.13 -5.01
C GLN A 41 -10.08 -13.13 -4.46
N LYS A 42 -8.95 -13.29 -5.16
CA LYS A 42 -7.87 -14.21 -4.76
C LYS A 42 -7.33 -13.94 -3.37
N TRP A 43 -7.25 -12.68 -2.97
CA TRP A 43 -6.67 -12.25 -1.70
C TRP A 43 -7.69 -11.74 -0.69
N HIS A 44 -8.98 -11.81 -1.03
CA HIS A 44 -10.08 -11.36 -0.17
C HIS A 44 -9.93 -9.91 0.30
N LEU A 45 -9.46 -9.01 -0.59
CA LEU A 45 -9.29 -7.59 -0.28
C LEU A 45 -10.63 -6.93 0.07
N GLY A 46 -10.69 -6.26 1.22
CA GLY A 46 -11.92 -5.66 1.78
C GLY A 46 -12.79 -6.65 2.56
N VAL A 47 -12.40 -7.92 2.65
CA VAL A 47 -13.03 -8.93 3.51
C VAL A 47 -12.10 -9.33 4.66
N LYS A 48 -10.81 -9.51 4.37
CA LYS A 48 -9.76 -9.73 5.36
C LYS A 48 -8.81 -8.53 5.38
N PRO A 49 -8.30 -8.15 6.56
CA PRO A 49 -7.35 -7.06 6.66
C PRO A 49 -6.06 -7.39 5.90
N VAL A 50 -5.57 -6.42 5.14
CA VAL A 50 -4.31 -6.48 4.40
C VAL A 50 -3.47 -5.25 4.69
N ILE A 51 -2.18 -5.47 4.92
CA ILE A 51 -1.18 -4.42 5.07
C ILE A 51 -0.41 -4.31 3.75
N GLY A 52 -0.45 -3.14 3.12
CA GLY A 52 0.39 -2.81 1.97
C GLY A 52 1.80 -2.43 2.42
N ILE A 53 2.81 -2.97 1.76
CA ILE A 53 4.22 -2.65 2.00
C ILE A 53 4.84 -2.27 0.66
N HIS A 54 5.29 -1.01 0.55
CA HIS A 54 5.96 -0.53 -0.65
C HIS A 54 7.43 -0.21 -0.41
N VAL A 55 8.30 -0.98 -1.05
CA VAL A 55 9.76 -0.91 -0.91
C VAL A 55 10.38 -0.33 -2.18
N ARG A 56 11.05 0.82 -2.04
CA ARG A 56 11.79 1.49 -3.13
C ARG A 56 13.26 1.59 -2.72
N LEU A 57 14.09 0.71 -3.26
CA LEU A 57 15.54 0.72 -3.02
C LEU A 57 16.28 1.76 -3.89
N GLY A 58 15.72 2.18 -5.03
CA GLY A 58 16.39 3.12 -5.94
C GLY A 58 17.61 2.48 -6.62
N ASN A 59 18.74 3.19 -6.68
CA ASN A 59 19.94 2.83 -7.47
C ASN A 59 20.80 1.68 -6.93
N GLN A 60 20.20 0.64 -6.37
CA GLN A 60 20.96 -0.61 -6.17
C GLN A 60 21.16 -1.39 -7.47
N ASN A 61 20.73 -0.83 -8.60
CA ASN A 61 21.15 -1.20 -9.94
C ASN A 61 22.00 -0.03 -10.52
N PRO A 62 23.25 -0.29 -10.98
CA PRO A 62 24.17 0.71 -11.51
C PRO A 62 23.66 1.43 -12.78
N GLU A 63 22.55 0.98 -13.35
CA GLU A 63 21.96 1.57 -14.54
C GLU A 63 21.07 2.80 -14.27
N PHE A 64 20.91 3.26 -13.02
CA PHE A 64 19.96 4.33 -12.67
C PHE A 64 20.55 5.45 -11.79
N ASN A 65 19.97 6.65 -11.88
CA ASN A 65 20.30 7.83 -11.08
C ASN A 65 19.08 8.40 -10.30
N ASP A 66 18.38 7.56 -9.54
CA ASP A 66 17.35 7.90 -8.56
C ASP A 66 17.87 7.91 -7.11
N GLN A 67 17.41 8.82 -6.28
CA GLN A 67 17.91 8.93 -4.90
C GLN A 67 17.55 7.68 -4.09
N LYS A 68 18.55 7.08 -3.43
CA LYS A 68 18.35 5.99 -2.47
C LYS A 68 17.41 6.47 -1.36
N ARG A 69 16.30 5.77 -1.15
CA ARG A 69 15.34 6.10 -0.08
C ARG A 69 15.69 5.45 1.25
N HIS A 70 16.22 4.23 1.18
CA HIS A 70 16.69 3.46 2.31
C HIS A 70 17.69 2.39 1.89
N THR A 71 18.37 1.77 2.86
CA THR A 71 19.30 0.66 2.62
C THR A 71 18.60 -0.69 2.72
N LEU A 72 19.29 -1.79 2.37
CA LEU A 72 18.73 -3.14 2.55
C LEU A 72 18.67 -3.53 4.01
N GLU A 73 19.64 -3.05 4.79
CA GLU A 73 19.73 -3.25 6.24
C GLU A 73 18.55 -2.60 6.97
N GLN A 74 17.84 -1.68 6.32
CA GLN A 74 16.62 -1.05 6.83
C GLN A 74 15.33 -1.81 6.46
N ILE A 75 15.37 -2.82 5.58
CA ILE A 75 14.19 -3.62 5.23
C ILE A 75 13.55 -4.33 6.43
N PRO A 76 14.29 -4.87 7.42
CA PRO A 76 13.70 -5.41 8.64
C PRO A 76 12.74 -4.44 9.36
N LEU A 77 12.95 -3.12 9.24
CA LEU A 77 12.09 -2.12 9.86
C LEU A 77 10.69 -2.08 9.23
N PHE A 78 10.54 -2.37 7.93
CA PHE A 78 9.23 -2.49 7.28
C PHE A 78 8.45 -3.68 7.86
N VAL A 79 9.13 -4.80 8.07
CA VAL A 79 8.53 -6.00 8.66
C VAL A 79 8.16 -5.79 10.12
N GLN A 80 9.03 -5.14 10.90
CA GLN A 80 8.74 -4.76 12.28
C GLN A 80 7.52 -3.83 12.35
N CYS A 81 7.45 -2.83 11.48
CA CYS A 81 6.30 -1.93 11.37
C CYS A 81 5.00 -2.69 11.03
N ALA A 82 5.05 -3.65 10.10
CA ALA A 82 3.88 -4.46 9.77
C ALA A 82 3.39 -5.29 10.97
N SER A 83 4.30 -5.97 11.67
CA SER A 83 3.97 -6.71 12.89
C SER A 83 3.41 -5.80 13.99
N HIS A 84 3.97 -4.61 14.15
CA HIS A 84 3.52 -3.65 15.16
C HIS A 84 2.13 -3.09 14.84
N ILE A 85 1.82 -2.80 13.57
CA ILE A 85 0.47 -2.44 13.12
C ILE A 85 -0.53 -3.56 13.43
N GLU A 86 -0.15 -4.83 13.18
CA GLU A 86 -1.02 -5.97 13.52
C GLU A 86 -1.31 -6.06 15.01
N GLU A 87 -0.28 -5.93 15.84
CA GLU A 87 -0.41 -5.98 17.30
C GLU A 87 -1.29 -4.83 17.82
N TYR A 88 -0.97 -3.60 17.43
CA TYR A 88 -1.63 -2.39 17.90
C TYR A 88 -3.11 -2.34 17.50
N PHE A 89 -3.43 -2.62 16.23
CA PHE A 89 -4.82 -2.61 15.76
C PHE A 89 -5.54 -3.95 16.01
N HIS A 90 -4.93 -4.86 16.78
CA HIS A 90 -5.46 -6.19 17.09
C HIS A 90 -5.94 -6.95 15.86
N LEU A 91 -5.15 -6.90 14.78
CA LEU A 91 -5.48 -7.54 13.52
C LEU A 91 -5.37 -9.08 13.66
N PRO A 92 -6.26 -9.84 13.00
CA PRO A 92 -6.24 -11.29 13.09
C PRO A 92 -4.95 -11.87 12.50
N ASN A 93 -4.53 -13.04 12.99
CA ASN A 93 -3.36 -13.76 12.44
C ASN A 93 -3.47 -14.08 10.93
N SER A 94 -4.69 -14.06 10.39
CA SER A 94 -4.95 -14.25 8.95
C SER A 94 -4.66 -13.01 8.09
N THR A 95 -4.25 -11.89 8.70
CA THR A 95 -3.81 -10.67 8.01
C THR A 95 -2.67 -10.98 7.05
N ARG A 96 -2.79 -10.49 5.82
CA ARG A 96 -1.80 -10.69 4.75
C ARG A 96 -1.05 -9.40 4.47
N TRP A 97 0.18 -9.52 3.97
CA TRP A 97 1.03 -8.38 3.62
C TRP A 97 1.21 -8.33 2.11
N LEU A 98 0.59 -7.34 1.46
CA LEU A 98 0.77 -7.08 0.03
C LEU A 98 2.06 -6.31 -0.19
N VAL A 99 3.07 -6.98 -0.75
CA VAL A 99 4.39 -6.39 -0.97
C VAL A 99 4.55 -6.02 -2.44
N ALA A 100 4.82 -4.73 -2.65
CA ALA A 100 5.28 -4.16 -3.91
C ALA A 100 6.71 -3.67 -3.74
N ALA A 101 7.62 -4.15 -4.57
CA ALA A 101 9.03 -3.76 -4.52
C ALA A 101 9.53 -3.46 -5.93
N ASP A 102 10.34 -2.42 -6.05
CA ASP A 102 10.96 -1.99 -7.32
C ASP A 102 12.04 -2.95 -7.85
N SER A 103 12.42 -3.96 -7.06
CA SER A 103 13.49 -4.89 -7.40
C SER A 103 13.29 -6.26 -6.75
N PRO A 104 13.71 -7.35 -7.42
CA PRO A 104 13.69 -8.69 -6.85
C PRO A 104 14.45 -8.78 -5.52
N ARG A 105 15.56 -8.03 -5.39
CA ARG A 105 16.36 -7.99 -4.16
C ARG A 105 15.57 -7.43 -2.98
N GLY A 106 14.87 -6.31 -3.16
CA GLY A 106 14.02 -5.74 -2.10
C GLY A 106 12.90 -6.69 -1.69
N PHE A 107 12.27 -7.35 -2.66
CA PHE A 107 11.24 -8.35 -2.39
C PHE A 107 11.78 -9.56 -1.60
N GLN A 108 12.93 -10.09 -2.01
CA GLN A 108 13.58 -11.23 -1.33
C GLN A 108 13.97 -10.91 0.11
N GLU A 109 14.49 -9.71 0.37
CA GLU A 109 14.79 -9.31 1.75
C GLU A 109 13.51 -9.19 2.58
N ILE A 110 12.40 -8.67 2.05
CA ILE A 110 11.12 -8.70 2.77
C ILE A 110 10.72 -10.14 3.11
N LEU A 111 10.79 -11.07 2.15
CA LEU A 111 10.46 -12.48 2.38
C LEU A 111 11.34 -13.12 3.47
N LYS A 112 12.63 -12.80 3.49
CA LYS A 112 13.59 -13.34 4.46
C LYS A 112 13.22 -13.01 5.91
N TYR A 113 12.69 -11.81 6.15
CA TYR A 113 12.30 -11.37 7.49
C TYR A 113 10.81 -11.59 7.81
N SER A 114 9.98 -11.84 6.79
CA SER A 114 8.53 -12.01 6.96
C SER A 114 8.14 -13.42 7.39
N PRO A 115 7.01 -13.60 8.10
CA PRO A 115 6.44 -14.91 8.34
C PRO A 115 6.07 -15.62 7.01
N PRO A 116 6.36 -16.94 6.85
CA PRO A 116 6.29 -17.67 5.56
C PRO A 116 4.95 -17.65 4.82
N HIS A 117 3.86 -17.27 5.49
CA HIS A 117 2.51 -17.31 4.97
C HIS A 117 1.82 -15.94 4.99
N LYS A 118 2.49 -14.84 5.31
CA LYS A 118 1.84 -13.51 5.32
C LYS A 118 1.95 -12.80 4.00
N VAL A 119 3.09 -12.92 3.33
CA VAL A 119 3.38 -12.17 2.12
C VAL A 119 2.52 -12.64 0.94
N ILE A 120 1.91 -11.68 0.24
CA ILE A 120 1.29 -11.80 -1.07
C ILE A 120 1.90 -10.74 -1.98
N SER A 121 1.95 -11.01 -3.27
CA SER A 121 2.47 -10.07 -4.26
C SER A 121 1.88 -10.40 -5.62
N VAL A 122 1.83 -9.41 -6.50
CA VAL A 122 1.48 -9.58 -7.90
C VAL A 122 2.67 -10.28 -8.57
N GLN A 123 2.84 -11.58 -8.31
CA GLN A 123 4.00 -12.32 -8.83
C GLN A 123 3.90 -12.56 -10.35
N PRO A 124 5.06 -12.70 -11.02
CA PRO A 124 6.42 -12.49 -10.46
C PRO A 124 6.80 -11.00 -10.38
N PRO A 125 7.66 -10.61 -9.41
CA PRO A 125 8.23 -9.26 -9.34
C PRO A 125 9.18 -9.07 -10.52
N VAL A 126 8.66 -8.58 -11.64
CA VAL A 126 9.49 -8.11 -12.75
C VAL A 126 10.13 -6.80 -12.30
N ILE A 127 11.40 -6.57 -12.65
CA ILE A 127 12.02 -5.26 -12.48
C ILE A 127 11.22 -4.28 -13.35
N ILE A 128 10.38 -3.46 -12.74
CA ILE A 128 9.57 -2.51 -13.49
C ILE A 128 10.16 -1.13 -13.36
N HIS A 129 11.14 -0.90 -14.22
CA HIS A 129 11.54 0.43 -14.62
C HIS A 129 11.03 0.69 -16.04
N THR A 130 9.90 1.40 -16.12
CA THR A 130 9.24 1.75 -17.38
C THR A 130 10.10 2.64 -18.28
N GLU A 131 11.05 3.38 -17.71
CA GLU A 131 11.87 4.39 -18.41
C GLU A 131 12.83 3.82 -19.47
N LYS A 132 13.25 2.55 -19.35
CA LYS A 132 14.15 1.89 -20.33
C LYS A 132 13.49 0.73 -21.08
N THR A 133 12.22 0.45 -20.79
CA THR A 133 11.48 -0.58 -21.50
C THR A 133 10.82 0.05 -22.72
N VAL A 134 11.12 -0.44 -23.93
CA VAL A 134 10.50 0.05 -25.17
C VAL A 134 9.44 -0.93 -25.70
N GLY A 135 8.48 -0.39 -26.46
CA GLY A 135 7.48 -1.19 -27.17
C GLY A 135 6.46 -1.90 -26.27
N TYR A 136 6.07 -3.12 -26.63
CA TYR A 136 5.02 -3.89 -25.97
C TYR A 136 5.29 -4.14 -24.47
N LYS A 137 6.55 -4.43 -24.12
CA LYS A 137 6.97 -4.62 -22.72
C LYS A 137 6.76 -3.37 -21.86
N ALA A 138 6.86 -2.17 -22.45
CA ALA A 138 6.62 -0.92 -21.73
C ALA A 138 5.16 -0.80 -21.29
N ARG A 139 4.23 -1.22 -22.16
CA ARG A 139 2.79 -1.19 -21.89
C ARG A 139 2.41 -2.21 -20.81
N GLU A 140 2.94 -3.44 -20.90
CA GLU A 140 2.72 -4.45 -19.87
C GLU A 140 3.26 -4.00 -18.51
N ASN A 141 4.47 -3.43 -18.49
CA ASN A 141 5.08 -2.89 -17.28
C ASN A 141 4.26 -1.74 -16.68
N MET A 142 3.75 -0.82 -17.50
CA MET A 142 2.86 0.25 -17.02
C MET A 142 1.56 -0.33 -16.44
N LEU A 143 0.93 -1.28 -17.12
CA LEU A 143 -0.30 -1.91 -16.61
C LEU A 143 -0.07 -2.59 -15.26
N PHE A 144 1.07 -3.24 -15.08
CA PHE A 144 1.44 -3.85 -13.81
C PHE A 144 1.68 -2.79 -12.72
N VAL A 145 2.39 -1.70 -13.03
CA VAL A 145 2.59 -0.58 -12.09
C VAL A 145 1.25 -0.01 -11.62
N PHE A 146 0.33 0.24 -12.54
CA PHE A 146 -1.00 0.73 -12.19
C PHE A 146 -1.79 -0.31 -11.38
N LEU A 147 -1.69 -1.59 -11.74
CA LEU A 147 -2.32 -2.68 -11.00
C LEU A 147 -1.84 -2.74 -9.56
N GLU A 148 -0.52 -2.74 -9.33
CA GLU A 148 0.04 -2.78 -7.99
C GLU A 148 -0.30 -1.51 -7.18
N GLN A 149 -0.21 -0.31 -7.76
CA GLN A 149 -0.63 0.92 -7.07
C GLN A 149 -2.10 0.87 -6.66
N MET A 150 -2.97 0.44 -7.57
CA MET A 150 -4.41 0.30 -7.31
C MET A 150 -4.72 -0.80 -6.28
N LEU A 151 -3.92 -1.86 -6.20
CA LEU A 151 -4.05 -2.89 -5.18
C LEU A 151 -3.57 -2.40 -3.81
N LEU A 152 -2.45 -1.67 -3.76
CA LEU A 152 -1.98 -0.99 -2.53
C LEU A 152 -2.98 0.05 -2.04
N ALA A 153 -3.61 0.81 -2.92
CA ALA A 153 -4.70 1.74 -2.59
C ALA A 153 -5.94 1.04 -1.99
N ARG A 154 -6.00 -0.29 -2.03
CA ARG A 154 -7.12 -1.10 -1.53
C ARG A 154 -6.74 -1.95 -0.32
N THR A 155 -5.55 -1.74 0.25
CA THR A 155 -5.18 -2.34 1.54
C THR A 155 -5.77 -1.53 2.70
N ASP A 156 -5.85 -2.13 3.88
CA ASP A 156 -6.39 -1.46 5.06
C ASP A 156 -5.35 -0.53 5.70
N TYR A 157 -4.08 -0.95 5.66
CA TYR A 157 -2.93 -0.18 6.14
C TYR A 157 -1.87 -0.07 5.06
N LEU A 158 -1.04 0.97 5.07
CA LEU A 158 0.02 1.16 4.06
C LEU A 158 1.32 1.67 4.67
N ILE A 159 2.42 0.93 4.45
CA ILE A 159 3.78 1.24 4.88
C ILE A 159 4.61 1.64 3.66
N LEU A 160 5.24 2.82 3.69
CA LEU A 160 5.89 3.41 2.52
C LEU A 160 7.35 3.79 2.73
N SER A 161 8.13 3.65 1.66
CA SER A 161 9.51 4.14 1.48
C SER A 161 9.62 5.63 1.09
N HIS A 162 8.56 6.43 1.22
CA HIS A 162 8.47 7.82 0.74
C HIS A 162 8.84 7.99 -0.75
N SER A 163 8.00 7.44 -1.63
CA SER A 163 8.13 7.60 -3.08
C SER A 163 6.82 8.11 -3.68
N GLY A 164 6.89 8.80 -4.82
CA GLY A 164 5.70 9.26 -5.53
C GLY A 164 4.72 8.12 -5.86
N TYR A 165 5.26 6.93 -6.17
CA TYR A 165 4.48 5.70 -6.34
C TYR A 165 3.61 5.38 -5.12
N GLY A 166 4.23 5.33 -3.93
CA GLY A 166 3.52 5.04 -2.69
C GLY A 166 2.57 6.16 -2.28
N THR A 167 2.96 7.42 -2.48
CA THR A 167 2.12 8.59 -2.19
C THR A 167 0.86 8.58 -3.05
N ILE A 168 0.97 8.25 -4.34
CA ILE A 168 -0.20 8.12 -5.22
C ILE A 168 -1.10 6.99 -4.72
N ALA A 169 -0.55 5.80 -4.42
CA ALA A 169 -1.35 4.70 -3.89
C ALA A 169 -2.09 5.08 -2.60
N SER A 170 -1.42 5.78 -1.69
CA SER A 170 -2.03 6.27 -0.45
C SER A 170 -3.13 7.29 -0.68
N ALA A 171 -2.98 8.18 -1.66
CA ALA A 171 -3.96 9.22 -1.97
C ALA A 171 -5.15 8.69 -2.80
N TRP A 172 -4.94 7.61 -3.54
CA TRP A 172 -5.95 6.96 -4.36
C TRP A 172 -6.86 6.03 -3.54
N GLY A 173 -6.39 5.58 -2.39
CA GLY A 173 -7.14 4.72 -1.49
C GLY A 173 -7.65 5.45 -0.26
N ASP A 174 -8.64 4.86 0.41
CA ASP A 174 -8.99 5.20 1.80
C ASP A 174 -8.17 4.31 2.76
N VAL A 175 -6.85 4.30 2.58
CA VAL A 175 -5.92 3.48 3.37
C VAL A 175 -5.65 4.14 4.73
N LYS A 176 -5.56 3.36 5.80
CA LYS A 176 -5.06 3.87 7.09
C LYS A 176 -3.54 4.01 7.01
N GLY A 177 -3.04 5.23 7.17
CA GLY A 177 -1.65 5.57 6.91
C GLY A 177 -1.55 6.78 5.95
N PRO A 178 -0.36 7.07 5.39
CA PRO A 178 0.79 6.20 5.25
C PRO A 178 1.70 6.15 6.49
N PHE A 179 2.13 4.96 6.88
CA PHE A 179 3.14 4.77 7.92
C PHE A 179 4.54 4.87 7.30
N ASP A 180 5.38 5.74 7.86
CA ASP A 180 6.81 5.73 7.58
C ASP A 180 7.44 4.58 8.37
N PHE A 181 8.07 3.64 7.66
CA PHE A 181 8.75 2.50 8.26
C PHE A 181 9.80 2.89 9.31
N LYS A 182 10.38 4.10 9.23
CA LYS A 182 11.38 4.61 10.19
C LYS A 182 10.76 5.05 11.52
N THR A 183 9.54 5.57 11.47
CA THR A 183 8.86 6.17 12.65
C THR A 183 7.59 5.42 13.02
N CYS A 184 7.36 4.25 12.43
CA CYS A 184 6.13 3.49 12.61
C CYS A 184 5.87 3.17 14.08
N ASN A 185 6.90 2.71 14.80
CA ASN A 185 6.80 2.39 16.22
C ASN A 185 6.44 3.64 17.04
N SER A 186 7.13 4.77 16.82
CA SER A 186 6.85 6.00 17.57
C SER A 186 5.51 6.66 17.23
N PHE A 187 5.03 6.52 15.99
CA PHE A 187 3.75 7.08 15.56
C PHE A 187 2.57 6.27 16.12
N VAL A 188 2.68 4.94 16.07
CA VAL A 188 1.67 4.03 16.62
C VAL A 188 1.62 4.15 18.15
N ASP A 189 2.77 4.26 18.81
CA ASP A 189 2.85 4.52 20.27
C ASP A 189 2.29 5.90 20.65
N ALA A 190 2.44 6.93 19.81
CA ALA A 190 1.83 8.24 20.07
C ALA A 190 0.30 8.21 19.87
N ALA A 191 -0.19 7.42 18.92
CA ALA A 191 -1.63 7.24 18.70
C ALA A 191 -2.31 6.54 19.89
N SER A 192 -1.67 5.54 20.54
CA SER A 192 -2.27 4.87 21.72
C SER A 192 -2.42 5.82 22.89
N GLN A 193 -1.47 6.73 23.08
CA GLN A 193 -1.53 7.71 24.16
C GLN A 193 -2.69 8.69 23.97
N ILE A 194 -3.00 9.06 22.72
CA ILE A 194 -4.12 9.94 22.40
C ILE A 194 -5.47 9.21 22.56
N ASP A 195 -5.57 7.96 22.10
CA ASP A 195 -6.79 7.17 22.24
C ASP A 195 -7.08 6.82 23.71
N HIS A 196 -6.07 6.45 24.51
CA HIS A 196 -6.19 6.27 25.96
C HIS A 196 -6.50 7.55 26.73
N ALA A 197 -6.07 8.72 26.23
CA ALA A 197 -6.45 10.00 26.84
C ALA A 197 -7.92 10.35 26.53
N ARG A 198 -8.41 10.00 25.34
CA ARG A 198 -9.81 10.20 24.94
C ARG A 198 -10.77 9.29 25.68
N GLU A 199 -10.42 8.03 25.88
CA GLU A 199 -11.24 7.09 26.67
C GLU A 199 -11.35 7.54 28.12
N ARG A 200 -10.24 7.95 28.75
CA ARG A 200 -10.24 8.51 30.12
C ARG A 200 -11.13 9.74 30.26
N HIS A 201 -11.07 10.67 29.30
CA HIS A 201 -11.95 11.85 29.30
C HIS A 201 -13.43 11.56 28.99
N SER A 202 -13.76 10.38 28.45
CA SER A 202 -15.16 9.96 28.28
C SER A 202 -15.74 9.34 29.55
N ILE A 203 -14.91 8.69 30.36
CA ILE A 203 -15.30 8.09 31.64
C ILE A 203 -15.54 9.19 32.68
N ASP A 204 -14.68 10.23 32.72
CA ASP A 204 -14.80 11.36 33.65
C ASP A 204 -15.98 12.32 33.35
N ARG A 205 -16.78 12.07 32.29
CA ARG A 205 -18.00 12.86 31.97
C ARG A 205 -19.30 12.12 32.30
N ILE A 206 -19.22 10.93 32.89
CA ILE A 206 -20.38 10.12 33.26
C ILE A 206 -20.72 10.24 34.76
N GLU A 207 -19.93 11.01 35.53
CA GLU A 207 -20.25 11.42 36.91
C GLU A 207 -20.73 12.87 36.97
#